data_AF-A0A5S3RFS4-F1
#
_entry.id   AF-A0A5S3RFS4-F1
#
_cell.length_a   1.000
_cell.length_b   1.000
_cell.length_c   1.000
_cell.angle_alpha   90.00
_cell.angle_beta   90.00
_cell.angle_gamma   90.00
#
_symmetry.space_group_name_H-M   'P 1'
#
loop_
_entity.id
_entity.type
_entity.pdbx_description
1 polymer ?
#
loop_
_entity_poly.entity_id
_entity_poly.type
_entity_poly.pdbx_seq_one_letter_code
_entity_poly.pdbx_strand_id
1 'polypeptide(L)'
;MSFIAAVKGKEPDSIQYDQDAMSATLRVGGSVSWRHNNPALLKLTIAAKNNGAIGCVNGIAVFPDKASGENAFIDEIARAKYGDMMLGEMITEFASDYIVPPPKWDDEKDEPILPHEEPETGMDMHKPIDDARAFLDLVERKIGWQAGSEEQIEKDVDSEAQQVGIVSGQNVLINGRTAVHKDSGGMLNTIDVCWTKIGKVVVPIPYSNLAKSKDAASTASSVKINGNPAANIKSNFSKSTGDQPGKKKGIASGTIKGKAEFILGSFDVYIEGKPAVRQGDLMISNSKNTPPSPLNQPGGATPSSLSVAKRDATPDKSGSKKLKVSVSGKEYYKDGVKLG
;
A
#
# COMPACT_ATOMS: atom_id res chain seq x y z
N MET A 1 -0.38 10.61 -22.75
CA MET A 1 0.66 9.84 -22.02
C MET A 1 -0.05 9.07 -20.92
N SER A 2 0.29 7.80 -20.68
CA SER A 2 -0.40 6.99 -19.68
C SER A 2 0.42 6.98 -18.40
N PHE A 3 -0.12 7.57 -17.32
CA PHE A 3 0.47 7.47 -15.99
C PHE A 3 -0.02 6.21 -15.30
N ILE A 4 0.87 5.53 -14.57
CA ILE A 4 0.56 4.26 -13.89
C ILE A 4 0.35 4.43 -12.38
N ALA A 5 0.96 5.46 -11.79
CA ALA A 5 0.84 5.79 -10.38
C ALA A 5 1.11 7.28 -10.17
N ALA A 6 0.65 7.83 -9.05
CA ALA A 6 1.06 9.15 -8.62
C ALA A 6 1.34 9.19 -7.12
N VAL A 7 2.42 9.84 -6.74
CA VAL A 7 2.90 9.96 -5.36
C VAL A 7 3.28 11.40 -5.03
N LYS A 8 3.47 11.68 -3.74
CA LYS A 8 3.97 12.99 -3.30
C LYS A 8 5.41 13.16 -3.81
N GLY A 9 5.68 14.26 -4.50
CA GLY A 9 7.03 14.56 -4.97
C GLY A 9 7.94 15.01 -3.82
N LYS A 10 9.26 15.02 -4.08
CA LYS A 10 10.28 15.41 -3.09
C LYS A 10 10.23 16.90 -2.76
N GLU A 11 9.83 17.73 -3.73
CA GLU A 11 9.70 19.17 -3.54
C GLU A 11 8.42 19.51 -2.76
N PRO A 12 8.41 20.59 -1.98
CA PRO A 12 7.18 21.12 -1.40
C PRO A 12 6.13 21.37 -2.49
N ASP A 13 4.87 21.08 -2.19
CA ASP A 13 3.74 21.29 -3.11
C ASP A 13 3.95 20.66 -4.50
N SER A 14 4.47 19.44 -4.52
CA SER A 14 4.69 18.69 -5.75
C SER A 14 4.02 17.31 -5.78
N ILE A 15 3.66 16.87 -6.99
CA ILE A 15 3.19 15.52 -7.28
C ILE A 15 4.05 14.92 -8.38
N GLN A 16 4.52 13.71 -8.14
CA GLN A 16 5.21 12.90 -9.11
C GLN A 16 4.23 11.91 -9.75
N TYR A 17 4.10 12.00 -11.07
CA TYR A 17 3.33 11.11 -11.92
C TYR A 17 4.25 10.09 -12.57
N ASP A 18 4.12 8.84 -12.16
CA ASP A 18 4.93 7.75 -12.68
C ASP A 18 4.42 7.32 -14.06
N GLN A 19 5.30 7.36 -15.06
CA GLN A 19 5.01 6.85 -16.40
C GLN A 19 5.46 5.38 -16.52
N ASP A 20 6.68 5.09 -16.04
CA ASP A 20 7.22 3.74 -15.95
C ASP A 20 8.17 3.60 -14.73
N ALA A 21 8.97 2.54 -14.70
CA ALA A 21 9.92 2.26 -13.61
C ALA A 21 11.08 3.26 -13.53
N MET A 22 11.39 3.96 -14.61
CA MET A 22 12.54 4.85 -14.77
C MET A 22 12.15 6.29 -15.12
N SER A 23 10.91 6.55 -15.52
CA SER A 23 10.45 7.88 -15.91
C SER A 23 9.23 8.32 -15.11
N ALA A 24 9.23 9.61 -14.75
CA ALA A 24 8.10 10.28 -14.14
C ALA A 24 8.00 11.74 -14.61
N THR A 25 6.86 12.33 -14.32
CA THR A 25 6.60 13.74 -14.52
C THR A 25 6.37 14.39 -13.17
N LEU A 26 7.16 15.39 -12.81
CA LEU A 26 7.00 16.17 -11.60
C LEU A 26 6.17 17.42 -11.90
N ARG A 27 5.06 17.59 -11.17
CA ARG A 27 4.26 18.82 -11.16
C ARG A 27 4.51 19.59 -9.89
N VAL A 28 4.92 20.85 -9.99
CA VAL A 28 5.28 21.70 -8.85
C VAL A 28 4.49 23.01 -8.88
N GLY A 29 4.03 23.45 -7.70
CA GLY A 29 3.28 24.70 -7.57
C GLY A 29 1.92 24.66 -8.26
N GLY A 30 1.35 25.83 -8.56
CA GLY A 30 -0.03 25.94 -9.05
C GLY A 30 -1.08 25.55 -8.01
N SER A 31 -2.30 25.29 -8.47
CA SER A 31 -3.42 24.84 -7.64
C SER A 31 -3.34 23.34 -7.31
N VAL A 32 -3.91 22.95 -6.17
CA VAL A 32 -4.00 21.54 -5.76
C VAL A 32 -4.83 20.73 -6.76
N SER A 33 -5.95 21.28 -7.23
CA SER A 33 -6.84 20.66 -8.22
C SER A 33 -6.10 20.30 -9.51
N TRP A 34 -5.27 21.21 -10.02
CA TRP A 34 -4.42 20.96 -11.19
C TRP A 34 -3.34 19.90 -10.92
N ARG A 35 -2.63 19.98 -9.79
CA ARG A 35 -1.58 19.01 -9.46
C ARG A 35 -2.14 17.59 -9.30
N HIS A 36 -3.38 17.45 -8.86
CA HIS A 36 -4.04 16.15 -8.64
C HIS A 36 -4.87 15.67 -9.83
N ASN A 37 -5.02 16.47 -10.90
CA ASN A 37 -6.03 16.29 -11.94
C ASN A 37 -7.44 16.07 -11.36
N ASN A 38 -7.77 16.79 -10.29
CA ASN A 38 -8.95 16.56 -9.47
C ASN A 38 -9.69 17.89 -9.27
N PRO A 39 -10.65 18.23 -10.17
CA PRO A 39 -11.34 19.53 -10.15
C PRO A 39 -12.06 19.84 -8.85
N ALA A 40 -12.57 18.80 -8.16
CA ALA A 40 -13.36 18.92 -6.95
C ALA A 40 -12.63 18.49 -5.67
N LEU A 41 -11.30 18.30 -5.72
CA LEU A 41 -10.47 17.87 -4.60
C LEU A 41 -11.00 16.64 -3.85
N LEU A 42 -11.62 15.71 -4.58
CA LEU A 42 -12.18 14.49 -4.03
C LEU A 42 -11.14 13.71 -3.23
N LYS A 43 -11.56 13.18 -2.09
CA LYS A 43 -10.79 12.17 -1.35
C LYS A 43 -10.75 10.87 -2.14
N LEU A 44 -9.90 9.93 -1.72
CA LEU A 44 -9.83 8.59 -2.32
C LEU A 44 -11.06 7.73 -1.96
N THR A 45 -12.20 8.04 -2.59
CA THR A 45 -13.47 7.32 -2.44
C THR A 45 -13.59 6.14 -3.41
N ILE A 46 -14.71 5.41 -3.34
CA ILE A 46 -14.99 4.33 -4.30
C ILE A 46 -15.24 4.88 -5.71
N ALA A 47 -15.87 6.06 -5.85
CA ALA A 47 -16.07 6.72 -7.14
C ALA A 47 -14.72 7.12 -7.76
N ALA A 48 -13.81 7.69 -6.95
CA ALA A 48 -12.45 7.99 -7.40
C ALA A 48 -11.71 6.73 -7.88
N LYS A 49 -11.80 5.62 -7.15
CA LYS A 49 -11.18 4.35 -7.55
C LYS A 49 -11.78 3.78 -8.83
N ASN A 50 -13.11 3.80 -8.98
CA ASN A 50 -13.79 3.30 -10.16
C ASN A 50 -13.44 4.09 -11.42
N ASN A 51 -13.13 5.38 -11.27
CA ASN A 51 -12.72 6.29 -12.34
C ASN A 51 -11.19 6.39 -12.49
N GLY A 52 -10.45 5.36 -12.05
CA GLY A 52 -9.04 5.24 -12.37
C GLY A 52 -8.09 6.15 -11.59
N ALA A 53 -8.43 6.52 -10.35
CA ALA A 53 -7.47 7.20 -9.47
C ALA A 53 -6.17 6.38 -9.34
N ILE A 54 -5.05 7.02 -9.65
CA ILE A 54 -3.70 6.43 -9.70
C ILE A 54 -2.88 6.68 -8.43
N GLY A 55 -3.42 7.47 -7.50
CA GLY A 55 -2.71 7.83 -6.28
C GLY A 55 -3.56 8.59 -5.28
N CYS A 56 -2.95 8.88 -4.13
CA CYS A 56 -3.54 9.74 -3.10
C CYS A 56 -2.43 10.52 -2.41
N VAL A 57 -2.55 11.85 -2.41
CA VAL A 57 -1.56 12.76 -1.81
C VAL A 57 -2.29 13.73 -0.89
N ASN A 58 -1.86 13.78 0.38
CA ASN A 58 -2.50 14.57 1.44
C ASN A 58 -4.02 14.28 1.60
N GLY A 59 -4.44 13.02 1.35
CA GLY A 59 -5.83 12.60 1.47
C GLY A 59 -6.71 12.88 0.25
N ILE A 60 -6.18 13.55 -0.78
CA ILE A 60 -6.87 13.88 -2.02
C ILE A 60 -6.46 12.87 -3.10
N ALA A 61 -7.45 12.34 -3.82
CA ALA A 61 -7.22 11.41 -4.92
C ALA A 61 -6.48 12.11 -6.07
N VAL A 62 -5.58 11.37 -6.73
CA VAL A 62 -4.84 11.82 -7.90
C VAL A 62 -5.28 11.01 -9.11
N PHE A 63 -5.61 11.69 -10.21
CA PHE A 63 -6.10 11.08 -11.45
C PHE A 63 -5.07 11.20 -12.57
N PRO A 64 -5.08 10.28 -13.56
CA PRO A 64 -4.15 10.33 -14.68
C PRO A 64 -4.39 11.55 -15.59
N ASP A 65 -5.63 11.99 -15.70
CA ASP A 65 -6.04 13.16 -16.47
C ASP A 65 -7.27 13.83 -15.83
N LYS A 66 -7.53 15.06 -16.26
CA LYS A 66 -8.64 15.87 -15.74
C LYS A 66 -9.99 15.18 -15.93
N ALA A 67 -10.23 14.57 -17.10
CA ALA A 67 -11.50 13.95 -17.44
C ALA A 67 -11.86 12.80 -16.48
N SER A 68 -10.86 12.03 -16.04
CA SER A 68 -11.01 10.99 -15.03
C SER A 68 -11.47 11.57 -13.68
N GLY A 69 -10.92 12.71 -13.26
CA GLY A 69 -11.35 13.43 -12.07
C GLY A 69 -12.75 14.05 -12.18
N GLU A 70 -13.11 14.56 -13.36
CA GLU A 70 -14.46 15.06 -13.66
C GLU A 70 -15.51 13.94 -13.56
N ASN A 71 -15.25 12.78 -14.18
CA ASN A 71 -16.13 11.62 -14.11
C ASN A 71 -16.26 11.08 -12.68
N ALA A 72 -15.15 11.05 -11.94
CA ALA A 72 -15.15 10.65 -10.54
C ALA A 72 -16.05 11.54 -9.67
N PHE A 73 -16.11 12.85 -9.96
CA PHE A 73 -16.99 13.77 -9.25
C PHE A 73 -18.45 13.53 -9.56
N ILE A 74 -18.80 13.37 -10.84
CA ILE A 74 -20.17 13.06 -11.27
C ILE A 74 -20.66 11.76 -10.60
N ASP A 75 -19.81 10.72 -10.57
CA ASP A 75 -20.11 9.46 -9.88
C ASP A 75 -20.20 9.63 -8.35
N GLU A 76 -19.39 10.51 -7.76
CA GLU A 76 -19.39 10.74 -6.32
C GLU A 76 -20.67 11.44 -5.86
N ILE A 77 -21.14 12.47 -6.58
CA ILE A 77 -22.39 13.19 -6.24
C ILE A 77 -23.64 12.35 -6.52
N ALA A 78 -23.56 11.34 -7.40
CA ALA A 78 -24.65 10.38 -7.65
C ALA A 78 -24.80 9.32 -6.55
N ARG A 79 -23.91 9.29 -5.54
CA ARG A 79 -23.98 8.30 -4.46
C ARG A 79 -25.18 8.57 -3.56
N ALA A 80 -25.82 7.49 -3.09
CA ALA A 80 -27.01 7.55 -2.25
C ALA A 80 -26.89 8.46 -1.00
N LYS A 81 -25.68 8.66 -0.46
CA LYS A 81 -25.46 9.59 0.66
C LYS A 81 -25.77 11.07 0.34
N TYR A 82 -25.82 11.44 -0.94
CA TYR A 82 -26.14 12.78 -1.43
C TYR A 82 -27.53 12.86 -2.07
N GLY A 83 -28.28 11.76 -2.13
CA GLY A 83 -29.51 11.67 -2.93
C GLY A 83 -30.63 12.63 -2.48
N ASP A 84 -30.68 12.93 -1.19
CA ASP A 84 -31.67 13.85 -0.61
C ASP A 84 -31.12 15.26 -0.39
N MET A 85 -29.85 15.51 -0.74
CA MET A 85 -29.22 16.81 -0.49
C MET A 85 -29.64 17.84 -1.54
N MET A 86 -29.94 19.04 -1.06
CA MET A 86 -30.23 20.19 -1.91
C MET A 86 -28.94 20.81 -2.44
N LEU A 87 -29.02 21.59 -3.52
CA LEU A 87 -27.89 22.29 -4.10
C LEU A 87 -27.09 23.10 -3.06
N GLY A 88 -27.77 23.81 -2.15
CA GLY A 88 -27.08 24.57 -1.11
C GLY A 88 -26.24 23.73 -0.15
N GLU A 89 -26.69 22.52 0.16
CA GLU A 89 -25.93 21.58 0.99
C GLU A 89 -24.75 20.99 0.20
N MET A 90 -24.95 20.73 -1.08
CA MET A 90 -23.90 20.24 -1.98
C MET A 90 -22.80 21.29 -2.20
N ILE A 91 -23.17 22.58 -2.35
CA ILE A 91 -22.20 23.69 -2.42
C ILE A 91 -21.40 23.76 -1.12
N THR A 92 -22.04 23.60 0.04
CA THR A 92 -21.35 23.61 1.34
C THR A 92 -20.33 22.47 1.45
N GLU A 93 -20.65 21.28 0.93
CA GLU A 93 -19.78 20.10 0.97
C GLU A 93 -18.58 20.21 0.02
N PHE A 94 -18.79 20.67 -1.23
CA PHE A 94 -17.77 20.61 -2.29
C PHE A 94 -17.10 21.95 -2.59
N ALA A 95 -17.70 23.06 -2.17
CA ALA A 95 -17.19 24.42 -2.35
C ALA A 95 -17.45 25.26 -1.09
N SER A 96 -17.00 24.78 0.07
CA SER A 96 -17.29 25.39 1.39
C SER A 96 -16.94 26.88 1.50
N ASP A 97 -15.95 27.34 0.74
CA ASP A 97 -15.48 28.74 0.75
C ASP A 97 -16.34 29.64 -0.15
N TYR A 98 -17.22 29.05 -0.97
CA TYR A 98 -18.12 29.80 -1.85
C TYR A 98 -19.38 30.25 -1.09
N ILE A 99 -19.48 31.56 -0.89
CA ILE A 99 -20.65 32.19 -0.27
C ILE A 99 -21.65 32.56 -1.36
N VAL A 100 -22.80 31.89 -1.37
CA VAL A 100 -23.93 32.23 -2.24
C VAL A 100 -24.65 33.45 -1.64
N PRO A 101 -24.96 34.50 -2.44
CA PRO A 101 -25.70 35.65 -1.94
C PRO A 101 -27.10 35.24 -1.44
N PRO A 102 -27.66 35.93 -0.43
CA PRO A 102 -29.01 35.63 0.06
C PRO A 102 -30.06 35.87 -1.03
N PRO A 103 -31.23 35.21 -0.94
CA PRO A 103 -32.35 35.49 -1.84
C PRO A 103 -32.79 36.95 -1.72
N LYS A 104 -33.39 37.47 -2.80
CA LYS A 104 -34.04 38.78 -2.76
C LYS A 104 -35.21 38.72 -1.77
N TRP A 105 -35.48 39.83 -1.08
CA TRP A 105 -36.55 39.94 -0.09
C TRP A 105 -37.76 40.68 -0.66
N ASP A 106 -38.97 40.17 -0.40
CA ASP A 106 -40.23 40.87 -0.65
C ASP A 106 -40.61 41.63 0.64
N ASP A 107 -40.30 42.92 0.69
CA ASP A 107 -40.56 43.78 1.86
C ASP A 107 -42.06 43.91 2.20
N GLU A 108 -42.95 43.71 1.22
CA GLU A 108 -44.40 43.84 1.44
C GLU A 108 -44.99 42.62 2.13
N LYS A 109 -44.41 41.44 1.89
CA LYS A 109 -44.88 40.16 2.44
C LYS A 109 -44.00 39.61 3.55
N ASP A 110 -42.85 40.23 3.81
CA ASP A 110 -41.87 39.79 4.79
C ASP A 110 -41.38 38.35 4.52
N GLU A 111 -41.18 38.02 3.25
CA GLU A 111 -40.77 36.68 2.80
C GLU A 111 -39.69 36.73 1.71
N PRO A 112 -38.84 35.68 1.60
CA PRO A 112 -37.85 35.61 0.53
C PRO A 112 -38.52 35.30 -0.82
N ILE A 113 -38.06 35.97 -1.88
CA ILE A 113 -38.48 35.72 -3.25
C ILE A 113 -37.84 34.41 -3.73
N LEU A 114 -38.69 33.43 -4.04
CA LEU A 114 -38.30 32.14 -4.61
C LEU A 114 -38.53 32.10 -6.13
N PRO A 115 -37.74 31.34 -6.91
CA PRO A 115 -36.63 30.48 -6.47
C PRO A 115 -35.39 31.27 -6.04
N HIS A 116 -34.64 30.72 -5.07
CA HIS A 116 -33.32 31.24 -4.70
C HIS A 116 -32.30 30.61 -5.65
N GLU A 117 -31.96 31.31 -6.71
CA GLU A 117 -31.07 30.79 -7.75
C GLU A 117 -29.60 31.07 -7.44
N GLU A 118 -28.73 30.10 -7.74
CA GLU A 118 -27.28 30.34 -7.76
C GLU A 118 -26.93 31.24 -8.97
N PRO A 119 -26.20 32.36 -8.77
CA PRO A 119 -26.01 33.38 -9.80
C PRO A 119 -25.37 32.93 -11.13
N GLU A 120 -24.52 31.91 -11.13
CA GLU A 120 -23.77 31.49 -12.33
C GLU A 120 -24.47 30.37 -13.11
N THR A 121 -25.11 29.45 -12.41
CA THR A 121 -25.75 28.26 -12.98
C THR A 121 -27.26 28.43 -13.13
N GLY A 122 -27.88 29.34 -12.38
CA GLY A 122 -29.32 29.52 -12.32
C GLY A 122 -30.06 28.36 -11.63
N MET A 123 -29.34 27.40 -11.04
CA MET A 123 -29.95 26.29 -10.34
C MET A 123 -30.57 26.74 -9.01
N ASP A 124 -31.73 26.17 -8.65
CA ASP A 124 -32.45 26.49 -7.41
C ASP A 124 -31.76 25.85 -6.21
N MET A 125 -31.36 26.69 -5.26
CA MET A 125 -30.65 26.30 -4.03
C MET A 125 -31.44 25.31 -3.15
N HIS A 126 -32.76 25.24 -3.31
CA HIS A 126 -33.67 24.40 -2.53
C HIS A 126 -34.10 23.11 -3.24
N LYS A 127 -33.46 22.77 -4.37
CA LYS A 127 -33.75 21.53 -5.12
C LYS A 127 -32.51 20.63 -5.20
N PRO A 128 -32.69 19.32 -5.44
CA PRO A 128 -31.58 18.44 -5.80
C PRO A 128 -30.90 18.93 -7.08
N ILE A 129 -29.64 18.55 -7.26
CA ILE A 129 -28.88 18.85 -8.48
C ILE A 129 -29.57 18.21 -9.69
N ASP A 130 -29.96 19.03 -10.66
CA ASP A 130 -30.55 18.62 -11.93
C ASP A 130 -29.51 18.55 -13.07
N ASP A 131 -28.48 19.40 -13.03
CA ASP A 131 -27.35 19.38 -13.95
C ASP A 131 -26.00 19.17 -13.22
N ALA A 132 -25.58 17.90 -13.18
CA ALA A 132 -24.30 17.49 -12.60
C ALA A 132 -23.08 18.16 -13.24
N ARG A 133 -23.15 18.48 -14.54
CA ARG A 133 -22.02 19.08 -15.27
C ARG A 133 -21.91 20.57 -14.96
N ALA A 134 -23.04 21.28 -14.92
CA ALA A 134 -23.07 22.67 -14.48
C ALA A 134 -22.56 22.82 -13.04
N PHE A 135 -22.94 21.89 -12.16
CA PHE A 135 -22.43 21.87 -10.78
C PHE A 135 -20.92 21.61 -10.70
N LEU A 136 -20.40 20.66 -11.48
CA LEU A 136 -18.95 20.43 -11.58
C LEU A 136 -18.20 21.69 -12.05
N ASP A 137 -18.71 22.34 -13.09
CA ASP A 137 -18.09 23.54 -13.66
C ASP A 137 -18.09 24.70 -12.63
N LEU A 138 -19.14 24.83 -11.82
CA LEU A 138 -19.20 25.76 -10.69
C LEU A 138 -18.13 25.42 -9.65
N VAL A 139 -18.08 24.17 -9.17
CA VAL A 139 -17.12 23.71 -8.16
C VAL A 139 -15.68 23.93 -8.61
N GLU A 140 -15.34 23.56 -9.85
CA GLU A 140 -14.01 23.79 -10.42
C GLU A 140 -13.66 25.27 -10.44
N ARG A 141 -14.59 26.15 -10.83
CA ARG A 141 -14.35 27.59 -10.89
C ARG A 141 -14.11 28.18 -9.49
N LYS A 142 -14.83 27.71 -8.47
CA LYS A 142 -14.69 28.19 -7.08
C LYS A 142 -13.43 27.67 -6.40
N ILE A 143 -13.05 26.43 -6.65
CA ILE A 143 -11.78 25.86 -6.15
C ILE A 143 -10.58 26.45 -6.91
N GLY A 144 -10.77 26.72 -8.20
CA GLY A 144 -9.76 27.24 -9.11
C GLY A 144 -8.93 26.13 -9.76
N TRP A 145 -8.41 26.43 -10.94
CA TRP A 145 -7.52 25.57 -11.71
C TRP A 145 -6.37 26.39 -12.28
N GLN A 146 -5.29 26.49 -11.51
CA GLN A 146 -4.08 27.20 -11.90
C GLN A 146 -2.97 26.20 -12.19
N ALA A 147 -2.44 26.23 -13.41
CA ALA A 147 -1.31 25.40 -13.81
C ALA A 147 -0.01 25.86 -13.14
N GLY A 148 0.79 24.90 -12.69
CA GLY A 148 2.15 25.11 -12.18
C GLY A 148 3.19 24.76 -13.25
N SER A 149 4.39 24.37 -12.81
CA SER A 149 5.42 23.81 -13.68
C SER A 149 5.26 22.29 -13.80
N GLU A 150 5.58 21.76 -14.99
CA GLU A 150 5.63 20.33 -15.27
C GLU A 150 7.00 20.00 -15.87
N GLU A 151 7.72 19.04 -15.27
CA GLU A 151 9.06 18.64 -15.68
C GLU A 151 9.15 17.12 -15.79
N GLN A 152 9.81 16.62 -16.85
CA GLN A 152 10.12 15.19 -16.96
C GLN A 152 11.35 14.89 -16.12
N ILE A 153 11.24 13.88 -15.26
CA ILE A 153 12.32 13.42 -14.41
C ILE A 153 12.65 11.97 -14.70
N GLU A 154 13.95 11.67 -14.74
CA GLU A 154 14.43 10.29 -14.66
C GLU A 154 14.49 9.89 -13.19
N LYS A 155 13.89 8.74 -12.88
CA LYS A 155 13.95 8.16 -11.55
C LYS A 155 15.32 7.54 -11.37
N ASP A 156 16.08 8.12 -10.46
CA ASP A 156 17.31 7.53 -9.97
C ASP A 156 16.96 6.33 -9.09
N VAL A 157 16.88 5.15 -9.72
CA VAL A 157 16.58 3.86 -9.08
C VAL A 157 17.60 3.48 -8.00
N ASP A 158 18.77 4.13 -7.97
CA ASP A 158 19.78 3.95 -6.93
C ASP A 158 19.55 4.86 -5.70
N SER A 159 18.82 5.99 -5.83
CA SER A 159 18.57 6.94 -4.74
C SER A 159 17.12 7.05 -4.24
N GLU A 160 16.18 6.30 -4.83
CA GLU A 160 14.82 6.07 -4.29
C GLU A 160 14.61 4.68 -3.67
N ALA A 161 15.67 4.14 -3.06
CA ALA A 161 15.48 3.14 -2.02
C ALA A 161 14.71 3.81 -0.87
N GLN A 162 13.39 3.63 -0.90
CA GLN A 162 12.47 3.86 0.20
C GLN A 162 13.21 3.52 1.51
N GLN A 163 13.35 4.46 2.44
CA GLN A 163 13.85 4.20 3.80
C GLN A 163 12.82 3.35 4.58
N VAL A 164 12.40 2.22 4.02
CA VAL A 164 11.94 1.07 4.79
C VAL A 164 13.18 0.60 5.50
N GLY A 165 13.19 0.47 6.82
CA GLY A 165 14.36 0.00 7.57
C GLY A 165 14.98 -1.21 6.86
N ILE A 166 16.05 -0.97 6.10
CA ILE A 166 16.55 -1.92 5.12
C ILE A 166 17.19 -3.03 5.93
N VAL A 167 16.52 -4.17 6.08
CA VAL A 167 17.25 -5.43 6.09
C VAL A 167 17.72 -5.59 4.65
N SER A 168 19.02 -5.31 4.48
CA SER A 168 19.83 -5.50 3.28
C SER A 168 19.10 -6.14 2.10
N GLY A 169 18.50 -5.31 1.24
CA GLY A 169 18.31 -5.47 -0.20
C GLY A 169 17.94 -6.81 -0.86
N GLN A 170 17.51 -7.87 -0.15
CA GLN A 170 17.34 -9.18 -0.78
C GLN A 170 16.22 -10.07 -0.19
N ASN A 171 15.48 -9.68 0.86
CA ASN A 171 14.51 -10.62 1.47
C ASN A 171 13.31 -10.89 0.54
N VAL A 172 12.80 -12.13 0.55
CA VAL A 172 11.68 -12.57 -0.28
C VAL A 172 10.37 -12.34 0.47
N LEU A 173 9.34 -11.92 -0.26
CA LEU A 173 7.99 -11.81 0.29
C LEU A 173 7.19 -13.11 0.12
N ILE A 174 6.59 -13.54 1.21
CA ILE A 174 5.65 -14.65 1.28
C ILE A 174 4.31 -14.05 1.72
N ASN A 175 3.31 -14.07 0.83
CA ASN A 175 2.02 -13.40 1.03
C ASN A 175 2.15 -11.91 1.45
N GLY A 176 3.06 -11.17 0.81
CA GLY A 176 3.29 -9.76 1.10
C GLY A 176 4.07 -9.47 2.40
N ARG A 177 4.55 -10.50 3.11
CA ARG A 177 5.33 -10.36 4.36
C ARG A 177 6.72 -10.97 4.18
N THR A 178 7.75 -10.36 4.76
CA THR A 178 9.13 -10.84 4.59
C THR A 178 9.33 -12.22 5.22
N ALA A 179 10.06 -13.10 4.53
CA ALA A 179 10.40 -14.42 5.06
C ALA A 179 11.34 -14.30 6.27
N VAL A 180 11.30 -15.28 7.17
CA VAL A 180 12.18 -15.31 8.34
C VAL A 180 13.38 -16.21 8.08
N HIS A 181 14.57 -15.71 8.38
CA HIS A 181 15.84 -16.45 8.38
C HIS A 181 16.80 -15.78 9.38
N LYS A 182 18.01 -16.31 9.57
CA LYS A 182 18.89 -15.79 10.64
C LYS A 182 19.18 -14.28 10.51
N ASP A 183 19.45 -13.82 9.29
CA ASP A 183 19.78 -12.41 9.00
C ASP A 183 18.55 -11.55 8.64
N SER A 184 17.32 -12.05 8.82
CA SER A 184 16.10 -11.31 8.42
C SER A 184 15.74 -10.14 9.35
N GLY A 185 16.46 -9.97 10.46
CA GLY A 185 16.27 -8.85 11.40
C GLY A 185 15.07 -9.00 12.35
N GLY A 186 14.52 -10.20 12.49
CA GLY A 186 13.35 -10.46 13.34
C GLY A 186 13.66 -10.32 14.84
N MET A 187 12.78 -9.64 15.57
CA MET A 187 12.82 -9.45 17.01
C MET A 187 11.45 -9.74 17.62
N LEU A 188 11.40 -10.69 18.54
CA LEU A 188 10.22 -10.99 19.33
C LEU A 188 10.36 -10.34 20.70
N ASN A 189 9.50 -9.38 21.01
CA ASN A 189 9.40 -8.76 22.33
C ASN A 189 8.15 -9.30 23.04
N THR A 190 8.35 -9.80 24.25
CA THR A 190 7.31 -10.43 25.08
C THR A 190 7.46 -10.01 26.54
N ILE A 191 6.39 -10.20 27.31
CA ILE A 191 6.42 -10.09 28.77
C ILE A 191 6.40 -11.51 29.34
N ASP A 192 7.41 -11.81 30.15
CA ASP A 192 7.65 -13.10 30.76
C ASP A 192 7.45 -13.02 32.28
N VAL A 193 6.43 -13.71 32.79
CA VAL A 193 6.18 -13.73 34.23
C VAL A 193 6.97 -14.88 34.85
N CYS A 194 7.94 -14.51 35.68
CA CYS A 194 8.80 -15.44 36.40
C CYS A 194 8.51 -15.41 37.91
N TRP A 195 8.76 -16.53 38.56
CA TRP A 195 8.91 -16.55 40.01
C TRP A 195 10.18 -15.80 40.41
N THR A 196 10.03 -14.83 41.30
CA THR A 196 11.15 -14.02 41.80
C THR A 196 11.12 -13.94 43.32
N LYS A 197 12.29 -14.12 43.92
CA LYS A 197 12.47 -13.96 45.37
C LYS A 197 12.71 -12.48 45.70
N ILE A 198 11.82 -11.88 46.50
CA ILE A 198 12.00 -10.57 47.13
C ILE A 198 12.13 -10.81 48.64
N GLY A 199 13.33 -10.59 49.18
CA GLY A 199 13.62 -10.90 50.59
C GLY A 199 13.37 -12.37 50.90
N LYS A 200 12.36 -12.66 51.74
CA LYS A 200 11.97 -14.03 52.11
C LYS A 200 10.81 -14.61 51.26
N VAL A 201 10.11 -13.79 50.49
CA VAL A 201 8.89 -14.19 49.74
C VAL A 201 9.23 -14.48 48.28
N VAL A 202 8.50 -15.41 47.66
CA VAL A 202 8.55 -15.67 46.21
C VAL A 202 7.22 -15.25 45.59
N VAL A 203 7.27 -14.33 44.63
CA VAL A 203 6.09 -13.76 43.98
C VAL A 203 6.27 -13.77 42.45
N PRO A 204 5.18 -13.77 41.67
CA PRO A 204 5.24 -13.66 40.21
C PRO A 204 5.58 -12.21 39.81
N ILE A 205 6.63 -12.01 39.00
CA ILE A 205 7.04 -10.68 38.51
C ILE A 205 7.20 -10.72 36.98
N PRO A 206 6.62 -9.75 36.25
CA PRO A 206 6.83 -9.62 34.81
C PRO A 206 8.22 -9.06 34.48
N TYR A 207 8.89 -9.69 33.52
CA TYR A 207 10.15 -9.25 32.92
C TYR A 207 10.00 -9.09 31.42
N SER A 208 10.74 -8.15 30.83
CA SER A 208 10.89 -8.11 29.38
C SER A 208 11.64 -9.34 28.90
N ASN A 209 11.20 -9.96 27.82
CA ASN A 209 11.87 -11.09 27.19
C ASN A 209 11.98 -10.86 25.68
N LEU A 210 13.22 -10.93 25.18
CA LEU A 210 13.61 -10.65 23.80
C LEU A 210 14.25 -11.89 23.17
N ALA A 211 13.68 -12.37 22.07
CA ALA A 211 14.28 -13.37 21.19
C ALA A 211 14.57 -12.78 19.80
N LYS A 212 15.62 -13.26 19.13
CA LYS A 212 16.11 -12.66 17.87
C LYS A 212 16.26 -13.70 16.78
N SER A 213 15.96 -13.32 15.54
CA SER A 213 16.11 -14.20 14.36
C SER A 213 17.53 -14.67 14.15
N LYS A 214 18.54 -13.90 14.57
CA LYS A 214 19.96 -14.31 14.53
C LYS A 214 20.23 -15.66 15.21
N ASP A 215 19.39 -16.02 16.19
CA ASP A 215 19.47 -17.25 16.96
C ASP A 215 18.53 -18.33 16.39
N ALA A 216 18.06 -18.17 15.15
CA ALA A 216 17.18 -19.11 14.45
C ALA A 216 17.83 -20.49 14.32
N ALA A 217 17.08 -21.51 14.70
CA ALA A 217 17.47 -22.91 14.70
C ALA A 217 16.32 -23.77 14.17
N SER A 218 16.63 -25.02 13.82
CA SER A 218 15.66 -25.94 13.20
C SER A 218 15.03 -25.34 11.92
N THR A 219 15.84 -24.62 11.16
CA THR A 219 15.50 -24.04 9.85
C THR A 219 15.63 -25.09 8.74
N ALA A 220 15.16 -24.74 7.55
CA ALA A 220 15.15 -25.64 6.39
C ALA A 220 16.56 -26.07 5.97
N SER A 221 16.68 -27.29 5.43
CA SER A 221 17.96 -27.83 4.95
C SER A 221 18.25 -27.48 3.48
N SER A 222 17.21 -27.47 2.66
CA SER A 222 17.29 -27.33 1.20
C SER A 222 16.93 -25.93 0.69
N VAL A 223 16.03 -25.23 1.40
CA VAL A 223 15.55 -23.91 0.99
C VAL A 223 16.36 -22.83 1.68
N LYS A 224 17.01 -21.98 0.88
CA LYS A 224 17.77 -20.82 1.35
C LYS A 224 17.17 -19.53 0.80
N ILE A 225 17.08 -18.53 1.67
CA ILE A 225 16.72 -17.15 1.32
C ILE A 225 17.92 -16.30 1.74
N ASN A 226 18.50 -15.58 0.78
CA ASN A 226 19.70 -14.76 0.98
C ASN A 226 20.87 -15.55 1.56
N GLY A 227 21.11 -16.73 1.00
CA GLY A 227 22.15 -17.66 1.47
C GLY A 227 21.86 -18.31 2.83
N ASN A 228 20.77 -17.96 3.50
CA ASN A 228 20.42 -18.46 4.83
C ASN A 228 19.31 -19.51 4.77
N PRO A 229 19.40 -20.61 5.54
CA PRO A 229 18.30 -21.52 5.78
C PRO A 229 17.00 -20.81 6.13
N ALA A 230 15.96 -21.01 5.33
CA ALA A 230 14.66 -20.38 5.54
C ALA A 230 13.92 -21.02 6.73
N ALA A 231 13.19 -20.24 7.51
CA ALA A 231 12.42 -20.75 8.63
C ALA A 231 11.04 -21.26 8.17
N ASN A 232 10.54 -22.28 8.86
CA ASN A 232 9.17 -22.77 8.75
C ASN A 232 8.57 -22.90 10.16
N ILE A 233 7.32 -23.34 10.25
CA ILE A 233 6.57 -23.42 11.53
C ILE A 233 7.26 -24.26 12.62
N LYS A 234 8.18 -25.17 12.26
CA LYS A 234 8.94 -25.98 13.22
C LYS A 234 10.26 -25.34 13.64
N SER A 235 10.66 -24.23 13.01
CA SER A 235 11.82 -23.43 13.41
C SER A 235 11.57 -22.71 14.72
N ASN A 236 12.63 -22.27 15.37
CA ASN A 236 12.58 -21.53 16.63
C ASN A 236 13.74 -20.56 16.73
N PHE A 237 13.65 -19.58 17.62
CA PHE A 237 14.82 -18.83 18.08
C PHE A 237 15.32 -19.52 19.33
N SER A 238 16.53 -20.07 19.25
CA SER A 238 17.07 -21.04 20.22
C SER A 238 17.17 -20.51 21.65
N LYS A 239 17.18 -19.19 21.85
CA LYS A 239 17.26 -18.55 23.16
C LYS A 239 16.57 -17.18 23.17
N SER A 240 16.27 -16.73 24.38
CA SER A 240 15.78 -15.39 24.68
C SER A 240 16.60 -14.74 25.80
N THR A 241 16.38 -13.45 26.06
CA THR A 241 17.06 -12.67 27.11
C THR A 241 16.15 -11.60 27.71
N GLY A 242 16.39 -11.24 28.96
CA GLY A 242 15.73 -10.19 29.74
C GLY A 242 15.07 -10.71 31.04
N ASP A 243 14.75 -12.01 31.08
CA ASP A 243 14.08 -12.71 32.19
C ASP A 243 15.03 -13.27 33.26
N GLN A 244 16.35 -13.10 33.10
CA GLN A 244 17.37 -13.55 34.05
C GLN A 244 17.16 -13.15 35.51
N PRO A 245 16.61 -11.96 35.85
CA PRO A 245 16.36 -11.60 37.24
C PRO A 245 15.35 -12.53 37.92
N GLY A 246 14.48 -13.20 37.15
CA GLY A 246 13.57 -14.25 37.58
C GLY A 246 14.28 -15.54 37.94
N LYS A 247 15.10 -15.54 39.00
CA LYS A 247 15.94 -16.69 39.39
C LYS A 247 15.16 -17.97 39.70
N LYS A 248 13.86 -17.88 40.02
CA LYS A 248 12.99 -19.04 40.22
C LYS A 248 12.21 -19.46 38.95
N LYS A 249 12.58 -18.86 37.81
CA LYS A 249 12.18 -19.22 36.43
C LYS A 249 10.73 -18.92 36.09
N GLY A 250 10.38 -19.07 34.81
CA GLY A 250 9.05 -18.85 34.28
C GLY A 250 7.98 -19.68 34.98
N ILE A 251 6.81 -19.09 35.24
CA ILE A 251 5.71 -19.73 35.98
C ILE A 251 5.18 -20.96 35.26
N ALA A 252 5.04 -20.89 33.94
CA ALA A 252 4.53 -21.97 33.11
C ALA A 252 5.67 -22.84 32.56
N SER A 253 6.79 -22.25 32.15
CA SER A 253 7.86 -23.00 31.47
C SER A 253 8.88 -23.64 32.41
N GLY A 254 9.06 -23.12 33.62
CA GLY A 254 10.16 -23.52 34.49
C GLY A 254 11.54 -23.25 33.88
N THR A 255 11.66 -22.30 32.94
CA THR A 255 12.92 -21.88 32.31
C THR A 255 13.13 -20.36 32.38
N ILE A 256 14.38 -19.94 32.17
CA ILE A 256 14.73 -18.57 31.79
C ILE A 256 15.58 -18.66 30.52
N LYS A 257 15.60 -17.61 29.70
CA LYS A 257 16.32 -17.60 28.41
C LYS A 257 15.91 -18.72 27.45
N GLY A 258 14.73 -19.30 27.61
CA GLY A 258 14.26 -20.41 26.77
C GLY A 258 14.03 -19.99 25.32
N LYS A 259 13.78 -20.99 24.47
CA LYS A 259 13.53 -20.77 23.04
C LYS A 259 12.21 -20.04 22.79
N ALA A 260 12.12 -19.35 21.64
CA ALA A 260 10.87 -18.82 21.11
C ALA A 260 10.40 -19.63 19.90
N GLU A 261 9.12 -20.01 19.87
CA GLU A 261 8.53 -20.92 18.88
C GLU A 261 7.40 -20.24 18.12
N PHE A 262 7.28 -20.52 16.83
CA PHE A 262 6.18 -20.02 15.99
C PHE A 262 4.88 -20.78 16.28
N ILE A 263 3.78 -20.04 16.30
CA ILE A 263 2.41 -20.55 16.45
C ILE A 263 1.69 -20.53 15.10
N LEU A 264 1.94 -19.49 14.31
CA LEU A 264 1.33 -19.26 13.01
C LEU A 264 2.39 -19.25 11.90
N GLY A 265 1.93 -19.52 10.69
CA GLY A 265 2.71 -19.46 9.46
C GLY A 265 1.82 -19.13 8.27
N SER A 266 2.38 -19.20 7.07
CA SER A 266 1.65 -19.07 5.82
C SER A 266 0.60 -20.17 5.65
N PHE A 267 -0.51 -19.84 4.99
CA PHE A 267 -1.62 -20.75 4.72
C PHE A 267 -1.43 -21.55 3.42
N ASP A 268 -0.63 -21.03 2.48
CA ASP A 268 -0.49 -21.52 1.12
C ASP A 268 0.98 -21.69 0.66
N VAL A 269 1.95 -21.08 1.35
CA VAL A 269 3.37 -21.24 1.04
C VAL A 269 4.05 -22.15 2.05
N TYR A 270 4.66 -23.22 1.54
CA TYR A 270 5.29 -24.27 2.32
C TYR A 270 6.79 -24.34 2.01
N ILE A 271 7.62 -24.42 3.05
CA ILE A 271 9.05 -24.68 2.98
C ILE A 271 9.28 -26.08 3.53
N GLU A 272 9.76 -26.98 2.68
CA GLU A 272 9.95 -28.40 3.01
C GLU A 272 8.66 -29.07 3.55
N GLY A 273 7.53 -28.77 2.90
CA GLY A 273 6.21 -29.31 3.26
C GLY A 273 5.61 -28.74 4.55
N LYS A 274 6.23 -27.72 5.16
CA LYS A 274 5.76 -27.07 6.38
C LYS A 274 5.44 -25.60 6.10
N PRO A 275 4.39 -25.02 6.71
CA PRO A 275 4.06 -23.61 6.56
C PRO A 275 5.29 -22.72 6.76
N ALA A 276 5.57 -21.85 5.77
CA ALA A 276 6.62 -20.86 5.86
C ALA A 276 6.27 -19.82 6.92
N VAL A 277 7.24 -19.36 7.70
CA VAL A 277 7.00 -18.31 8.72
C VAL A 277 7.53 -16.97 8.25
N ARG A 278 6.80 -15.92 8.60
CA ARG A 278 6.89 -14.59 8.02
C ARG A 278 6.94 -13.53 9.12
N GLN A 279 7.31 -12.33 8.72
CA GLN A 279 7.13 -11.11 9.49
C GLN A 279 5.73 -11.05 10.10
N GLY A 280 5.65 -10.79 11.39
CA GLY A 280 4.42 -10.68 12.19
C GLY A 280 3.58 -11.95 12.31
N ASP A 281 4.08 -13.14 11.96
CA ASP A 281 3.49 -14.39 12.43
C ASP A 281 3.73 -14.50 13.96
N LEU A 282 2.75 -15.05 14.68
CA LEU A 282 2.79 -15.10 16.15
C LEU A 282 3.81 -16.12 16.65
N MET A 283 4.50 -15.76 17.74
CA MET A 283 5.41 -16.63 18.46
C MET A 283 5.12 -16.63 19.95
N ILE A 284 5.58 -17.66 20.67
CA ILE A 284 5.64 -17.69 22.13
C ILE A 284 7.09 -17.85 22.58
N SER A 285 7.52 -17.06 23.57
CA SER A 285 8.90 -17.08 24.08
C SER A 285 9.07 -17.94 25.34
N ASN A 286 10.34 -18.16 25.69
CA ASN A 286 10.80 -18.90 26.86
C ASN A 286 10.09 -20.25 27.07
N SER A 287 10.06 -21.08 26.03
CA SER A 287 9.42 -22.41 26.07
C SER A 287 7.94 -22.34 26.47
N LYS A 288 7.19 -21.39 25.89
CA LYS A 288 5.76 -21.15 26.12
C LYS A 288 5.41 -20.51 27.46
N ASN A 289 6.31 -19.69 28.02
CA ASN A 289 6.02 -18.96 29.26
C ASN A 289 5.26 -17.65 29.06
N THR A 290 5.36 -17.07 27.86
CA THR A 290 4.80 -15.75 27.56
C THR A 290 3.43 -15.86 26.89
N PRO A 291 2.63 -14.79 26.87
CA PRO A 291 1.57 -14.67 25.89
C PRO A 291 2.14 -14.68 24.45
N PRO A 292 1.34 -15.07 23.44
CA PRO A 292 1.69 -14.90 22.04
C PRO A 292 1.99 -13.44 21.69
N SER A 293 3.02 -13.20 20.89
CA SER A 293 3.38 -11.87 20.37
C SER A 293 3.84 -11.99 18.92
N PRO A 294 3.52 -11.01 18.05
CA PRO A 294 3.96 -11.04 16.66
C PRO A 294 5.46 -10.83 16.54
N LEU A 295 6.09 -11.55 15.60
CA LEU A 295 7.48 -11.30 15.25
C LEU A 295 7.62 -9.92 14.60
N ASN A 296 8.30 -8.98 15.26
CA ASN A 296 8.61 -7.70 14.63
C ASN A 296 9.82 -7.87 13.71
N GLN A 297 9.63 -7.65 12.41
CA GLN A 297 10.67 -7.77 11.40
C GLN A 297 10.46 -6.65 10.37
N PRO A 298 11.54 -6.14 9.75
CA PRO A 298 11.40 -5.21 8.64
C PRO A 298 10.54 -5.76 7.52
N GLY A 299 9.64 -4.92 7.02
CA GLY A 299 8.79 -5.22 5.87
C GLY A 299 9.59 -5.20 4.56
N GLY A 300 8.91 -5.51 3.47
CA GLY A 300 9.44 -5.33 2.13
C GLY A 300 8.38 -4.72 1.23
N ALA A 301 8.81 -4.07 0.15
CA ALA A 301 7.90 -3.46 -0.81
C ALA A 301 7.02 -4.54 -1.44
N THR A 302 5.70 -4.37 -1.38
CA THR A 302 4.78 -5.22 -2.12
C THR A 302 5.09 -5.12 -3.61
N PRO A 303 5.21 -6.24 -4.34
CA PRO A 303 5.45 -6.18 -5.77
C PRO A 303 4.31 -5.42 -6.44
N SER A 304 4.66 -4.47 -7.31
CA SER A 304 3.70 -3.83 -8.19
C SER A 304 3.12 -4.87 -9.16
N SER A 305 1.87 -4.65 -9.58
CA SER A 305 1.25 -5.47 -10.61
C SER A 305 2.08 -5.43 -11.89
N LEU A 306 2.37 -6.61 -12.44
CA LEU A 306 3.04 -6.74 -13.73
C LEU A 306 2.15 -6.13 -14.81
N SER A 307 2.63 -5.11 -15.51
CA SER A 307 2.06 -4.68 -16.78
C SER A 307 2.42 -5.73 -17.83
N VAL A 308 1.48 -6.66 -18.08
CA VAL A 308 1.62 -7.57 -19.22
C VAL A 308 1.36 -6.76 -20.47
N ALA A 309 2.41 -6.30 -21.14
CA ALA A 309 2.27 -5.85 -22.52
C ALA A 309 1.63 -7.01 -23.30
N LYS A 310 0.53 -6.73 -24.02
CA LYS A 310 0.11 -7.62 -25.11
C LYS A 310 1.31 -7.72 -26.04
N ARG A 311 2.04 -8.84 -25.98
CA ARG A 311 2.95 -9.16 -27.07
C ARG A 311 2.07 -9.23 -28.30
N ASP A 312 2.43 -8.48 -29.34
CA ASP A 312 1.88 -8.76 -30.65
C ASP A 312 1.99 -10.25 -30.89
N ALA A 313 0.93 -10.84 -31.48
CA ALA A 313 0.96 -12.23 -31.89
C ALA A 313 2.31 -12.43 -32.60
N THR A 314 3.10 -13.40 -32.14
CA THR A 314 4.36 -13.71 -32.80
C THR A 314 3.99 -13.95 -34.26
N PRO A 315 4.53 -13.17 -35.23
CA PRO A 315 4.09 -13.30 -36.60
C PRO A 315 4.24 -14.76 -36.99
N ASP A 316 3.17 -15.33 -37.54
CA ASP A 316 3.15 -16.73 -37.97
C ASP A 316 4.36 -16.94 -38.88
N LYS A 317 5.41 -17.58 -38.35
CA LYS A 317 6.57 -17.99 -39.13
C LYS A 317 6.21 -19.28 -39.86
N SER A 318 5.07 -19.28 -40.56
CA SER A 318 4.70 -20.20 -41.61
C SER A 318 5.67 -20.01 -42.78
N GLY A 319 6.87 -20.55 -42.59
CA GLY A 319 7.92 -20.65 -43.59
C GLY A 319 8.75 -21.88 -43.24
N SER A 320 9.00 -22.73 -44.23
CA SER A 320 9.87 -23.90 -44.09
C SER A 320 11.24 -23.45 -43.58
N LYS A 321 11.57 -23.75 -42.32
CA LYS A 321 12.89 -23.48 -41.76
C LYS A 321 13.78 -24.70 -41.93
N LYS A 322 15.06 -24.45 -42.19
CA LYS A 322 16.11 -25.47 -42.23
C LYS A 322 16.67 -25.66 -40.82
N LEU A 323 16.49 -26.84 -40.24
CA LEU A 323 17.13 -27.20 -38.97
C LEU A 323 18.57 -27.65 -39.25
N LYS A 324 19.52 -27.02 -38.55
CA LYS A 324 20.92 -27.43 -38.51
C LYS A 324 21.20 -28.06 -37.15
N VAL A 325 21.63 -29.31 -37.13
CA VAL A 325 22.04 -30.03 -35.91
C VAL A 325 23.50 -30.42 -36.07
N SER A 326 24.34 -30.10 -35.08
CA SER A 326 25.73 -30.54 -35.04
C SER A 326 25.89 -31.63 -33.98
N VAL A 327 26.38 -32.80 -34.39
CA VAL A 327 26.70 -33.91 -33.48
C VAL A 327 28.15 -34.30 -33.72
N SER A 328 28.97 -34.21 -32.67
CA SER A 328 30.41 -34.53 -32.70
C SER A 328 31.17 -33.90 -33.87
N GLY A 329 30.87 -32.63 -34.17
CA GLY A 329 31.55 -31.88 -35.23
C GLY A 329 31.06 -32.14 -36.66
N LYS A 330 30.08 -33.04 -36.87
CA LYS A 330 29.40 -33.21 -38.17
C LYS A 330 28.05 -32.51 -38.17
N GLU A 331 27.78 -31.79 -39.26
CA GLU A 331 26.57 -31.01 -39.45
C GLU A 331 25.53 -31.78 -40.26
N TYR A 332 24.31 -31.80 -39.75
CA TYR A 332 23.15 -32.43 -40.37
C TYR A 332 22.08 -31.38 -40.62
N TYR A 333 21.45 -31.47 -41.79
CA TYR A 333 20.47 -30.50 -42.24
C TYR A 333 19.15 -31.20 -42.56
N LYS A 334 18.04 -30.66 -42.05
CA LYS A 334 16.69 -31.11 -42.42
C LYS A 334 15.85 -29.92 -42.85
N ASP A 335 15.41 -29.96 -44.11
CA ASP A 335 14.53 -28.96 -44.69
C ASP A 335 13.07 -29.25 -44.34
N GLY A 336 12.22 -28.21 -44.35
CA GLY A 336 10.76 -28.36 -44.24
C GLY A 336 10.23 -28.66 -42.82
N VAL A 337 10.97 -28.33 -41.76
CA VAL A 337 10.52 -28.63 -40.39
C VAL A 337 9.55 -27.55 -39.89
N LYS A 338 8.33 -27.99 -39.53
CA LYS A 338 7.34 -27.16 -38.84
C LYS A 338 7.65 -27.18 -37.34
N LEU A 339 7.95 -26.00 -36.78
CA LEU A 339 8.05 -25.81 -35.33
C LEU A 339 6.77 -25.08 -34.93
N GLY A 340 5.95 -25.74 -34.11
CA GLY A 340 4.72 -25.17 -33.55
C GLY A 340 4.99 -24.09 -32.52
#